data_AF-A0A2S7I8H7-F1
#
_entry.id   AF-A0A2S7I8H7-F1
#
_cell.length_a   1.000
_cell.length_b   1.000
_cell.length_c   1.000
_cell.angle_alpha   90.00
_cell.angle_beta   90.00
_cell.angle_gamma   90.00
#
_symmetry.space_group_name_H-M   'P 1'
#
loop_
_entity.id
_entity.type
_entity.pdbx_description
1 polymer ?
#
loop_
_entity_poly.entity_id
_entity_poly.type
_entity_poly.pdbx_seq_one_letter_code
_entity_poly.pdbx_strand_id
1 'polypeptide(L)'
;MKKIILSSLLFWNTFYFSQSAQELNNARINKSIYDSQVTNSTMVKALNDLQVSAKANKANQFKELDEKFEFNFAQKERLDAKFTTLNKKKIELEKMIIASKTEVEKEKLNRKLKQILSEFEKNQQKLKENEAELKILQEKYNSLIEK
;
A
#
# COMPACT_ATOMS: atom_id res chain seq x y z
N MET A 1 8.52 82.39 35.73
CA MET A 1 9.23 81.11 35.93
C MET A 1 8.36 79.86 36.02
N LYS A 2 7.03 79.93 36.25
CA LYS A 2 6.16 78.72 36.28
C LYS A 2 5.86 78.10 34.91
N LYS A 3 5.86 78.89 33.82
CA LYS A 3 5.52 78.42 32.46
C LYS A 3 6.64 77.64 31.74
N ILE A 4 7.91 77.90 32.06
CA ILE A 4 9.08 77.22 31.45
C ILE A 4 9.27 75.83 32.06
N ILE A 5 9.07 75.70 33.38
CA ILE A 5 9.16 74.41 34.10
C ILE A 5 8.05 73.44 33.64
N LEU A 6 6.84 73.95 33.35
CA LEU A 6 5.74 73.12 32.85
C LEU A 6 6.00 72.60 31.43
N SER A 7 6.68 73.38 30.59
CA SER A 7 7.06 72.99 29.23
C SER A 7 8.17 71.93 29.22
N SER A 8 9.17 72.03 30.09
CA SER A 8 10.24 71.02 30.17
C SER A 8 9.74 69.68 30.74
N LEU A 9 8.81 69.70 31.70
CA LEU A 9 8.14 68.50 32.21
C LEU A 9 7.28 67.81 31.15
N LEU A 10 6.60 68.56 30.28
CA LEU A 10 5.80 67.98 29.20
C LEU A 10 6.67 67.31 28.12
N PHE A 11 7.82 67.91 27.76
CA PHE A 11 8.77 67.34 26.81
C PHE A 11 9.50 66.10 27.35
N TRP A 12 9.83 66.07 28.64
CA TRP A 12 10.48 64.89 29.23
C TRP A 12 9.53 63.70 29.30
N ASN A 13 8.26 63.93 29.67
CA ASN A 13 7.26 62.87 29.69
C ASN A 13 7.02 62.28 28.30
N THR A 14 6.86 63.09 27.24
CA THR A 14 6.65 62.56 25.88
C THR A 14 7.85 61.76 25.33
N PHE A 15 9.08 62.08 25.74
CA PHE A 15 10.27 61.35 25.30
C PHE A 15 10.46 60.00 26.01
N TYR A 16 10.13 59.91 27.30
CA TYR A 16 10.14 58.62 28.03
C TYR A 16 9.00 57.71 27.57
N PHE A 17 7.81 58.26 27.30
CA PHE A 17 6.71 57.48 26.77
C PHE A 17 6.99 57.00 25.33
N SER A 18 7.66 57.77 24.48
CA SER A 18 7.99 57.33 23.12
C SER A 18 9.01 56.19 23.07
N GLN A 19 10.04 56.22 23.92
CA GLN A 19 10.99 55.10 24.04
C GLN A 19 10.31 53.83 24.53
N SER A 20 9.50 53.92 25.58
CA SER A 20 8.75 52.77 26.11
C SER A 20 7.75 52.19 25.08
N ALA A 21 7.12 53.04 24.27
CA ALA A 21 6.21 52.60 23.21
C ALA A 21 6.96 51.91 22.06
N GLN A 22 8.16 52.38 21.72
CA GLN A 22 9.01 51.79 20.69
C GLN A 22 9.57 50.43 21.13
N GLU A 23 9.99 50.30 22.39
CA GLU A 23 10.43 49.02 22.97
C GLU A 23 9.29 48.00 23.03
N LEU A 24 8.09 48.43 23.45
CA LEU A 24 6.90 47.57 23.46
C LEU A 24 6.53 47.07 22.05
N ASN A 25 6.66 47.94 21.04
CA ASN A 25 6.40 47.58 19.64
C ASN A 25 7.44 46.59 19.11
N ASN A 26 8.73 46.80 19.41
CA ASN A 26 9.81 45.86 19.06
C ASN A 26 9.62 44.49 19.72
N ALA A 27 9.23 44.45 21.00
CA ALA A 27 8.91 43.20 21.69
C ALA A 27 7.73 42.46 21.04
N ARG A 28 6.70 43.20 20.61
CA ARG A 28 5.54 42.64 19.90
C ARG A 28 5.93 42.08 18.52
N ILE A 29 6.74 42.80 17.76
CA ILE A 29 7.25 42.35 16.45
C ILE A 29 8.10 41.10 16.62
N ASN A 30 9.05 41.09 17.57
CA ASN A 30 9.91 39.93 17.84
C ASN A 30 9.10 38.70 18.26
N LYS A 31 8.08 38.88 19.10
CA LYS A 31 7.16 37.79 19.47
C LYS A 31 6.43 37.24 18.24
N SER A 32 5.91 38.11 17.37
CA SER A 32 5.24 37.67 16.14
C SER A 32 6.17 36.92 15.16
N ILE A 33 7.44 37.35 15.06
CA ILE A 33 8.47 36.66 14.26
C ILE A 33 8.78 35.30 14.86
N TYR A 34 8.97 35.21 16.18
CA TYR A 34 9.20 33.95 16.88
C TYR A 34 8.03 32.98 16.72
N ASP A 35 6.79 33.44 16.95
CA ASP A 35 5.58 32.63 16.81
C ASP A 35 5.42 32.13 15.35
N SER A 36 5.74 32.98 14.36
CA SER A 36 5.76 32.60 12.94
C SER A 36 6.85 31.55 12.63
N GLN A 37 8.06 31.69 13.19
CA GLN A 37 9.14 30.72 13.02
C GLN A 37 8.81 29.35 13.64
N VAL A 38 8.24 29.34 14.85
CA VAL A 38 7.79 28.12 15.52
C VAL A 38 6.67 27.45 14.73
N THR A 39 5.70 28.23 14.23
CA THR A 39 4.60 27.74 13.40
C THR A 39 5.12 27.13 12.09
N ASN A 40 6.04 27.83 11.41
CA ASN A 40 6.69 27.32 10.19
C ASN A 40 7.47 26.03 10.47
N SER A 41 8.21 25.94 11.58
CA SER A 41 8.94 24.73 11.94
C SER A 41 8.01 23.54 12.22
N THR A 42 6.84 23.80 12.82
CA THR A 42 5.81 22.79 13.10
C THR A 42 5.15 22.32 11.81
N MET A 43 4.86 23.24 10.87
CA MET A 43 4.33 22.91 9.55
C MET A 43 5.32 22.08 8.72
N VAL A 44 6.60 22.44 8.74
CA VAL A 44 7.67 21.67 8.05
C VAL A 44 7.79 20.26 8.63
N LYS A 45 7.74 20.10 9.95
CA LYS A 45 7.71 18.78 10.60
C LYS A 45 6.48 17.97 10.16
N ALA A 46 5.29 18.56 10.21
CA ALA A 46 4.05 17.89 9.78
C ALA A 46 4.11 17.46 8.31
N LEU A 47 4.65 18.30 7.41
CA LEU A 47 4.85 17.93 6.00
C LEU A 47 5.86 16.79 5.83
N ASN A 48 6.95 16.79 6.59
CA ASN A 48 7.94 15.73 6.56
C ASN A 48 7.36 14.41 7.10
N ASP A 49 6.60 14.47 8.21
CA ASP A 49 5.92 13.30 8.79
C ASP A 49 4.87 12.73 7.83
N LEU A 50 4.11 13.59 7.14
CA LEU A 50 3.19 13.18 6.07
C LEU A 50 3.93 12.54 4.89
N GLN A 51 5.07 13.10 4.48
CA GLN A 51 5.89 12.55 3.40
C GLN A 51 6.47 11.18 3.78
N VAL A 52 6.99 11.03 5.00
CA VAL A 52 7.49 9.76 5.53
C VAL A 52 6.36 8.73 5.61
N SER A 53 5.20 9.13 6.11
CA SER A 53 4.02 8.27 6.20
C SER A 53 3.52 7.83 4.82
N ALA A 54 3.51 8.74 3.83
CA ALA A 54 3.15 8.41 2.46
C ALA A 54 4.14 7.44 1.81
N LYS A 55 5.45 7.62 2.02
CA LYS A 55 6.49 6.69 1.55
C LYS A 55 6.37 5.31 2.21
N ALA A 56 6.15 5.27 3.52
CA ALA A 56 5.95 4.03 4.26
C ALA A 56 4.68 3.29 3.79
N ASN A 57 3.58 4.01 3.55
CA ASN A 57 2.36 3.44 3.00
C ASN A 57 2.60 2.84 1.60
N LYS A 58 3.27 3.57 0.70
CA LYS A 58 3.61 3.08 -0.64
C LYS A 58 4.47 1.81 -0.56
N ALA A 59 5.48 1.78 0.31
CA ALA A 59 6.32 0.59 0.53
C ALA A 59 5.52 -0.61 1.04
N ASN A 60 4.59 -0.40 1.98
CA ASN A 60 3.72 -1.46 2.51
C ASN A 60 2.79 -2.01 1.43
N GLN A 61 2.25 -1.15 0.56
CA GLN A 61 1.41 -1.58 -0.57
C GLN A 61 2.18 -2.45 -1.57
N PHE A 62 3.43 -2.10 -1.89
CA PHE A 62 4.27 -2.95 -2.75
C PHE A 62 4.59 -4.28 -2.09
N LYS A 63 4.89 -4.30 -0.79
CA LYS A 63 5.14 -5.53 -0.05
C LYS A 63 3.92 -6.47 -0.06
N GLU A 64 2.72 -5.92 0.18
CA GLU A 64 1.48 -6.70 0.13
C GLU A 64 1.21 -7.26 -1.28
N LEU A 65 1.50 -6.49 -2.33
CA LEU A 65 1.39 -6.99 -3.70
C LEU A 65 2.39 -8.09 -4.00
N ASP A 66 3.64 -7.96 -3.55
CA ASP A 66 4.69 -8.96 -3.72
C ASP A 66 4.29 -10.30 -3.08
N GLU A 67 3.81 -10.27 -1.83
CA GLU A 67 3.28 -11.45 -1.14
C GLU A 67 2.13 -12.11 -1.90
N LYS A 68 1.25 -11.30 -2.53
CA LYS A 68 0.13 -11.80 -3.35
C LYS A 68 0.60 -12.41 -4.67
N PHE A 69 1.60 -11.82 -5.34
CA PHE A 69 2.20 -12.39 -6.54
C PHE A 69 2.86 -13.74 -6.25
N GLU A 70 3.68 -13.80 -5.20
CA GLU A 70 4.32 -15.05 -4.75
C GLU A 70 3.28 -16.13 -4.44
N PHE A 71 2.22 -15.79 -3.72
CA PHE A 71 1.14 -16.72 -3.45
C PHE A 71 0.42 -17.19 -4.72
N ASN A 72 0.14 -16.29 -5.66
CA ASN A 72 -0.49 -16.61 -6.93
C ASN A 72 0.38 -17.56 -7.77
N PHE A 73 1.69 -17.32 -7.87
CA PHE A 73 2.63 -18.18 -8.57
C PHE A 73 2.79 -19.55 -7.91
N ALA A 74 2.85 -19.60 -6.57
CA ALA A 74 2.90 -20.86 -5.83
C ALA A 74 1.62 -21.71 -6.04
N GLN A 75 0.46 -21.07 -6.16
CA GLN A 75 -0.78 -21.78 -6.52
C GLN A 75 -0.73 -22.36 -7.93
N LYS A 76 -0.23 -21.60 -8.91
CA LYS A 76 -0.04 -22.09 -10.29
C LYS A 76 0.89 -23.30 -10.32
N GLU A 77 2.04 -23.23 -9.66
CA GLU A 77 3.01 -24.34 -9.62
C GLU A 77 2.37 -25.61 -9.02
N ARG A 78 1.60 -25.47 -7.93
CA ARG A 78 0.85 -26.59 -7.33
C ARG A 78 -0.19 -27.17 -8.29
N LEU A 79 -0.88 -26.34 -9.07
CA LEU A 79 -1.84 -26.80 -10.08
C LEU A 79 -1.12 -27.53 -11.23
N ASP A 80 0.01 -27.02 -11.69
CA ASP A 80 0.83 -27.64 -12.76
C ASP A 80 1.34 -29.04 -12.33
N ALA A 81 1.77 -29.18 -11.08
CA ALA A 81 2.16 -30.47 -10.50
C ALA A 81 0.98 -31.46 -10.42
N LYS A 82 -0.22 -30.97 -10.05
CA LYS A 82 -1.45 -31.77 -10.04
C LYS A 82 -1.83 -32.22 -11.44
N PHE A 83 -1.78 -31.34 -12.44
CA PHE A 83 -2.06 -31.70 -13.83
C PHE A 83 -1.12 -32.78 -14.35
N THR A 84 0.18 -32.65 -14.07
CA THR A 84 1.17 -33.66 -14.44
C THR A 84 0.82 -35.02 -13.82
N THR A 85 0.44 -35.04 -12.56
CA THR A 85 0.07 -36.27 -11.84
C THR A 85 -1.23 -36.88 -12.37
N LEU A 86 -2.26 -36.07 -12.58
CA LEU A 86 -3.55 -36.51 -13.12
C LEU A 86 -3.41 -37.04 -14.55
N ASN A 87 -2.58 -36.39 -15.37
CA ASN A 87 -2.35 -36.82 -16.75
C ASN A 87 -1.63 -38.18 -16.80
N LYS A 88 -0.64 -38.41 -15.94
CA LYS A 88 0.01 -39.72 -15.79
C LYS A 88 -1.00 -40.82 -15.42
N LYS A 89 -1.84 -40.56 -14.40
CA LYS A 89 -2.89 -41.49 -13.98
C LYS A 89 -3.94 -41.74 -15.06
N LYS A 90 -4.31 -40.71 -15.82
CA LYS A 90 -5.23 -40.83 -16.96
C LYS A 90 -4.68 -41.81 -18.00
N ILE A 91 -3.45 -41.60 -18.44
CA ILE A 91 -2.79 -42.46 -19.44
C ILE A 91 -2.67 -43.91 -18.93
N GLU A 92 -2.33 -44.09 -17.64
CA GLU A 92 -2.27 -45.41 -17.02
C GLU A 92 -3.63 -46.12 -17.02
N LEU A 93 -4.70 -45.42 -16.63
CA LEU A 93 -6.06 -45.98 -16.65
C LEU A 93 -6.51 -46.30 -18.08
N GLU A 94 -6.22 -45.45 -19.06
CA GLU A 94 -6.54 -45.71 -20.47
C GLU A 94 -5.86 -46.99 -20.97
N LYS A 95 -4.59 -47.20 -20.62
CA LYS A 95 -3.86 -48.45 -20.93
C LYS A 95 -4.51 -49.66 -20.25
N MET A 96 -4.88 -49.54 -18.97
CA MET A 96 -5.55 -50.63 -18.23
C MET A 96 -6.92 -50.97 -18.82
N ILE A 97 -7.69 -49.98 -19.27
CA ILE A 97 -8.99 -50.18 -19.92
C ILE A 97 -8.83 -50.97 -21.22
N ILE A 98 -7.84 -50.63 -22.04
CA ILE A 98 -7.53 -51.34 -23.28
C ILE A 98 -7.10 -52.79 -23.00
N ALA A 99 -6.27 -53.00 -21.97
CA ALA A 99 -5.77 -54.33 -21.61
C ALA A 99 -6.79 -55.22 -20.88
N SER A 100 -7.85 -54.64 -20.32
CA SER A 100 -8.84 -55.38 -19.53
C SER A 100 -9.71 -56.27 -20.42
N LYS A 101 -9.93 -57.50 -19.95
CA LYS A 101 -10.64 -58.56 -20.70
C LYS A 101 -12.11 -58.69 -20.31
N THR A 102 -12.54 -58.03 -19.23
CA THR A 102 -13.91 -58.14 -18.71
C THR A 102 -14.60 -56.79 -18.71
N GLU A 103 -15.90 -56.79 -19.01
CA GLU A 103 -16.67 -55.54 -19.06
C GLU A 103 -16.83 -54.91 -17.67
N VAL A 104 -16.93 -55.74 -16.62
CA VAL A 104 -17.03 -55.29 -15.23
C VAL A 104 -15.79 -54.50 -14.79
N GLU A 105 -14.59 -54.97 -15.14
CA GLU A 105 -13.34 -54.25 -14.85
C GLU A 105 -13.22 -52.97 -15.67
N LYS A 106 -13.54 -53.02 -16.97
CA LYS A 106 -13.58 -51.81 -17.81
C LYS A 106 -14.51 -50.75 -17.25
N GLU A 107 -15.69 -51.13 -16.79
CA GLU A 107 -16.64 -50.19 -16.21
C GLU A 107 -16.09 -49.56 -14.91
N LYS A 108 -15.47 -50.36 -14.04
CA LYS A 108 -14.80 -49.88 -12.82
C LYS A 108 -13.67 -48.89 -13.14
N LEU A 109 -12.84 -49.19 -14.13
CA LEU A 109 -11.75 -48.32 -14.58
C LEU A 109 -12.28 -47.03 -15.24
N ASN A 110 -13.34 -47.14 -16.05
CA ASN A 110 -14.02 -45.99 -16.66
C ASN A 110 -14.62 -45.03 -15.62
N ARG A 111 -15.18 -45.56 -14.52
CA ARG A 111 -15.67 -44.71 -13.41
C ARG A 111 -14.52 -43.92 -12.76
N LYS A 112 -13.36 -44.54 -12.55
CA LYS A 112 -12.15 -43.85 -12.05
C LYS A 112 -11.64 -42.80 -13.05
N LEU A 113 -11.66 -43.12 -14.34
CA LEU A 113 -11.26 -42.18 -15.40
C LEU A 113 -12.18 -40.94 -15.40
N LYS A 114 -13.50 -41.12 -15.28
CA LYS A 114 -14.46 -40.02 -15.14
C LYS A 114 -14.18 -39.15 -13.91
N GLN A 115 -13.79 -39.74 -12.77
CA GLN A 115 -13.41 -38.98 -11.58
C GLN A 115 -12.17 -38.12 -11.83
N ILE A 116 -11.14 -38.68 -12.49
CA ILE A 116 -9.93 -37.92 -12.87
C ILE A 116 -10.27 -36.77 -13.81
N LEU A 117 -11.14 -36.99 -14.80
CA LEU A 117 -11.58 -35.93 -15.72
C LEU A 117 -12.32 -34.81 -14.99
N SER A 118 -13.21 -35.14 -14.06
CA SER A 118 -13.89 -34.14 -13.23
C SER A 118 -12.90 -33.35 -12.35
N GLU A 119 -11.87 -34.00 -11.80
CA GLU A 119 -10.84 -33.30 -11.05
C GLU A 119 -9.99 -32.39 -11.95
N PHE A 120 -9.71 -32.82 -13.19
CA PHE A 120 -9.01 -32.03 -14.18
C PHE A 120 -9.77 -30.73 -14.51
N GLU A 121 -11.07 -30.83 -14.77
CA GLU A 121 -11.94 -29.66 -15.02
C GLU A 121 -11.94 -28.68 -13.84
N LYS A 122 -12.04 -29.19 -12.61
CA LYS A 122 -11.99 -28.35 -11.39
C LYS A 122 -10.65 -27.63 -11.26
N ASN A 123 -9.54 -28.31 -11.50
CA ASN A 123 -8.21 -27.69 -11.45
C ASN A 123 -8.02 -26.68 -12.59
N GLN A 124 -8.63 -26.92 -13.76
CA GLN A 124 -8.60 -25.97 -14.88
C GLN A 124 -9.38 -24.69 -14.57
N GLN A 125 -10.53 -24.82 -13.90
CA GLN A 125 -11.28 -23.67 -13.43
C GLN A 125 -10.48 -22.83 -12.42
N LYS A 126 -9.80 -23.48 -11.46
CA LYS A 126 -8.90 -22.81 -10.51
C LYS A 126 -7.74 -22.09 -11.18
N LEU A 127 -7.19 -22.68 -12.25
CA LEU A 127 -6.12 -22.03 -13.02
C LEU A 127 -6.62 -20.73 -13.68
N LYS A 128 -7.83 -20.75 -14.27
CA LYS A 128 -8.43 -19.54 -14.84
C LYS A 128 -8.68 -18.45 -13.79
N GLU A 129 -9.13 -18.85 -12.60
CA GLU A 129 -9.32 -17.91 -11.47
C GLU A 129 -7.98 -17.31 -11.02
N ASN A 130 -6.93 -18.13 -10.93
CA ASN A 130 -5.57 -17.71 -10.62
C ASN A 130 -5.01 -16.73 -11.67
N GLU A 131 -5.23 -16.99 -12.97
CA GLU A 131 -4.86 -16.09 -14.07
C GLU A 131 -5.63 -14.76 -14.03
N ALA A 132 -6.93 -14.79 -13.71
CA ALA A 132 -7.74 -13.59 -13.54
C ALA A 132 -7.25 -12.73 -12.36
N GLU A 133 -6.92 -13.37 -11.23
CA GLU A 133 -6.34 -12.69 -10.08
C GLU A 133 -4.98 -12.06 -10.43
N LEU A 134 -4.12 -12.78 -11.17
CA LEU A 134 -2.83 -12.26 -11.61
C LEU A 134 -2.98 -10.97 -12.42
N LYS A 135 -3.96 -10.92 -13.34
CA LYS A 135 -4.26 -9.72 -14.12
C LYS A 135 -4.66 -8.54 -13.21
N ILE A 136 -5.50 -8.79 -12.20
CA ILE A 136 -5.89 -7.77 -11.22
C ILE A 136 -4.68 -7.27 -10.42
N LEU A 137 -3.76 -8.16 -10.03
CA LEU A 137 -2.54 -7.78 -9.32
C LEU A 137 -1.62 -6.93 -10.21
N GLN A 138 -1.49 -7.26 -11.49
CA GLN A 138 -0.73 -6.48 -12.46
C GLN A 138 -1.31 -5.07 -12.65
N GLU A 139 -2.64 -4.95 -12.79
CA GLU A 139 -3.32 -3.65 -12.88
C GLU A 139 -3.09 -2.81 -11.62
N LYS A 140 -3.17 -3.42 -10.44
CA LYS A 140 -2.88 -2.73 -9.16
C LYS A 140 -1.43 -2.26 -9.08
N TYR A 141 -0.48 -3.12 -9.47
CA TYR A 141 0.94 -2.78 -9.49
C TYR A 141 1.22 -1.58 -10.40
N ASN A 142 0.68 -1.59 -11.62
CA ASN A 142 0.84 -0.49 -12.58
C ASN A 142 0.26 0.82 -12.01
N SER A 143 -0.90 0.76 -11.36
CA SER A 143 -1.53 1.94 -10.74
C SER A 143 -0.72 2.60 -9.62
N LEU A 144 0.18 1.84 -8.97
CA LEU A 144 1.08 2.36 -7.93
C LEU A 144 2.38 2.94 -8.50
N ILE A 145 2.75 2.57 -9.72
CA ILE A 145 3.94 3.10 -10.42
C ILE A 145 3.59 4.37 -11.18
N GLU A 146 2.41 4.42 -11.80
CA GLU A 146 1.94 5.58 -12.57
C GLU A 146 1.52 6.78 -11.70
N LYS A 147 1.55 6.65 -10.36
CA LYS A 147 1.31 7.71 -9.36
C LYS A 147 2.58 8.12 -8.61
#